data_AF-A0A645HAX3-F1
#
_entry.id   AF-A0A645HAX3-F1
#
_cell.length_a   1.000
_cell.length_b   1.000
_cell.length_c   1.000
_cell.angle_alpha   90.00
_cell.angle_beta   90.00
_cell.angle_gamma   90.00
#
_symmetry.space_group_name_H-M   'P 1'
#
loop_
_entity.id
_entity.type
_entity.pdbx_description
1 polymer ?
#
loop_
_entity_poly.entity_id
_entity_poly.type
_entity_poly.pdbx_seq_one_letter_code
_entity_poly.pdbx_strand_id
1 'polypeptide(L)' 'MELSALSGNVSYKQAGIYPHLHAVFSRPDHTCLAGHILHAVTFHNIEICIIPLKTLYLNREFDEWFEALAPEKRL' A
#
# COMPACT_ATOMS: atom_id res chain seq x y z
N MET A 1 11.58 14.56 -4.79
CA MET A 1 10.56 14.11 -5.76
C MET A 1 9.22 14.42 -5.13
N GLU A 2 8.27 14.88 -5.92
CA GLU A 2 6.92 15.14 -5.43
C GLU A 2 6.08 13.87 -5.53
N LEU A 3 5.29 13.57 -4.50
CA LEU A 3 4.35 12.45 -4.49
C LEU A 3 3.07 12.88 -5.21
N SER A 4 2.88 12.43 -6.44
CA SER A 4 1.71 12.81 -7.26
C SER A 4 0.50 11.94 -6.98
N ALA A 5 0.72 10.66 -6.66
CA ALA A 5 -0.32 9.71 -6.30
C ALA A 5 0.25 8.63 -5.38
N LEU A 6 -0.54 8.22 -4.39
CA LEU A 6 -0.29 7.08 -3.53
C LEU A 6 -1.57 6.26 -3.44
N SER A 7 -1.49 4.97 -3.74
CA SER A 7 -2.64 4.07 -3.67
C SER A 7 -2.21 2.72 -3.14
N GLY A 8 -3.11 2.07 -2.40
CA GLY A 8 -2.84 0.77 -1.85
C GLY A 8 -3.85 0.33 -0.82
N ASN A 9 -3.51 -0.74 -0.12
CA ASN A 9 -4.32 -1.30 0.94
C ASN A 9 -3.48 -1.69 2.15
N VAL A 10 -4.17 -1.86 3.27
CA VAL A 10 -3.61 -2.41 4.50
C VAL A 10 -4.25 -3.79 4.68
N SER A 11 -3.40 -4.80 4.77
CA SER A 11 -3.76 -6.19 5.00
C SER A 11 -2.93 -6.73 6.16
N TYR A 12 -3.05 -8.02 6.44
CA TYR A 12 -2.27 -8.74 7.41
C TYR A 12 -1.54 -9.91 6.73
N LYS A 13 -0.34 -10.19 7.21
CA LYS A 13 0.45 -11.35 6.81
C LYS A 13 1.27 -11.79 8.01
N GLN A 14 1.10 -13.04 8.46
CA GLN A 14 1.86 -13.74 9.52
C GLN A 14 2.37 -12.87 10.70
N ALA A 15 3.39 -12.04 10.46
CA ALA A 15 4.05 -11.14 11.40
C ALA A 15 3.29 -9.83 11.74
N GLY A 16 2.16 -9.54 11.09
CA GLY A 16 1.31 -8.39 11.44
C GLY A 16 0.81 -7.60 10.24
N ILE A 17 0.81 -6.27 10.37
CA ILE A 17 0.31 -5.35 9.36
C ILE A 17 1.19 -5.43 8.10
N TYR A 18 0.55 -5.56 6.94
CA TYR A 18 1.17 -5.66 5.64
C TYR A 18 0.57 -4.62 4.68
N PRO A 19 1.21 -3.44 4.53
CA PRO A 19 0.81 -2.45 3.55
C PRO A 19 1.29 -2.85 2.15
N HIS A 20 0.41 -2.76 1.16
CA HIS A 20 0.77 -2.89 -0.25
C HIS A 20 0.50 -1.58 -0.97
N LEU A 21 1.57 -0.85 -1.30
CA LEU A 21 1.51 0.50 -1.83
C LEU A 21 2.16 0.59 -3.22
N HIS A 22 1.52 1.37 -4.10
CA HIS A 22 2.08 1.85 -5.36
C HIS A 22 2.00 3.37 -5.36
N ALA A 23 2.95 4.02 -6.05
CA ALA A 23 2.95 5.47 -6.15
C ALA A 23 3.41 5.96 -7.51
N VAL A 24 3.17 7.25 -7.74
CA VAL A 24 3.74 8.04 -8.83
C VAL A 24 4.52 9.19 -8.22
N PHE A 25 5.77 9.34 -8.65
CA PHE A 25 6.68 10.39 -8.22
C PHE A 25 7.09 11.27 -9.40
N SER A 26 6.97 12.59 -9.25
CA SER A 26 7.51 13.56 -10.19
C SER A 26 8.94 13.94 -9.81
N ARG A 27 9.86 13.83 -10.78
CA ARG A 27 11.21 14.36 -10.69
C ARG A 27 11.23 15.87 -10.99
N PRO A 28 12.32 16.59 -10.65
CA PRO A 28 12.43 18.03 -10.95
C PRO A 28 12.31 18.40 -12.43
N ASP A 29 12.60 17.47 -13.34
CA ASP A 29 12.47 17.62 -14.80
C ASP A 29 11.07 17.28 -15.32
N HIS A 30 10.08 17.13 -14.43
CA HIS A 30 8.70 16.73 -14.70
C HIS A 30 8.53 15.31 -15.27
N THR A 31 9.59 14.51 -15.37
CA THR A 31 9.44 13.08 -15.68
C THR A 31 8.89 12.31 -14.48
N CYS A 32 8.14 11.24 -14.75
CA CYS A 32 7.49 10.43 -13.72
C CYS A 32 8.18 9.08 -13.53
N LEU A 33 8.24 8.64 -12.28
CA LEU A 33 8.50 7.25 -11.88
C LEU A 33 7.26 6.68 -11.24
N ALA A 34 6.90 5.43 -11.58
CA ALA A 34 5.74 4.77 -11.01
C ALA A 34 6.00 3.29 -10.75
N GLY A 35 5.35 2.75 -9.72
CA GLY A 35 5.40 1.32 -9.41
C GLY A 35 5.22 0.99 -7.93
N HIS A 36 5.61 -0.23 -7.56
CA HIS A 36 5.57 -0.73 -6.19
C HIS A 36 6.59 -0.03 -5.29
N ILE A 37 6.17 0.35 -4.07
CA ILE A 37 7.04 0.98 -3.09
C ILE A 37 7.58 -0.06 -2.11
N LEU A 38 8.90 -0.15 -2.05
CA LEU A 38 9.60 -0.85 -0.97
C LEU A 38 9.86 0.08 0.21
N HIS A 39 10.28 1.31 -0.08
CA HIS A 39 10.63 2.31 0.93
C HIS A 39 10.66 3.71 0.33
N ALA A 40 10.26 4.71 1.12
CA ALA A 40 10.42 6.12 0.80
C ALA A 40 10.63 6.91 2.10
N VAL A 41 11.48 7.94 2.05
CA VAL A 41 11.68 8.85 3.18
C VAL A 41 10.94 10.14 2.88
N THR A 42 10.03 10.54 3.78
CA THR A 42 9.30 11.79 3.67
C THR A 42 10.21 12.98 3.96
N PHE A 43 10.07 14.04 3.17
CA PHE A 43 10.66 15.34 3.43
C PHE A 43 9.54 16.34 3.72
N HIS A 44 9.59 17.01 4.88
CA HIS A 44 8.53 17.84 5.46
C HIS A 44 7.26 17.09 5.90
N ASN A 45 6.35 16.77 4.97
CA ASN A 45 5.04 16.20 5.30
C ASN A 45 4.57 15.19 4.26
N ILE A 46 3.74 14.26 4.72
CA ILE A 46 2.92 13.38 3.88
C ILE A 46 1.53 13.34 4.48
N GLU A 47 0.51 13.43 3.63
CA GLU A 47 -0.88 13.38 4.05
C GLU A 47 -1.49 12.08 3.50
N ILE A 48 -1.98 11.23 4.40
CA ILE A 48 -2.50 9.90 4.06
C ILE A 48 -3.92 9.77 4.61
N CYS A 49 -4.86 9.44 3.73
CA CYS A 49 -6.21 9.04 4.13
C CYS A 49 -6.26 7.52 4.32
N ILE A 50 -6.67 7.07 5.51
CA ILE A 50 -6.88 5.64 5.81
C ILE A 50 -8.37 5.40 5.95
N ILE A 51 -8.91 4.51 5.12
CA ILE A 51 -10.32 4.10 5.16
C ILE A 51 -10.41 2.73 5.86
N PRO A 52 -10.88 2.67 7.11
CA PRO A 52 -10.94 1.42 7.85
C PRO A 52 -12.06 0.51 7.36
N LEU A 53 -11.75 -0.79 7.21
CA LEU A 53 -12.75 -1.82 6.96
C LEU A 53 -13.39 -2.25 8.29
N LYS A 54 -14.71 -2.11 8.40
CA LYS A 54 -15.45 -2.38 9.65
C LYS A 54 -15.84 -3.84 9.83
N THR A 55 -16.10 -4.56 8.74
CA THR A 55 -16.71 -5.89 8.76
C THR A 55 -15.78 -7.01 8.31
N LEU A 56 -14.60 -6.66 7.80
CA LEU A 56 -13.66 -7.59 7.18
C LEU A 56 -12.25 -7.32 7.69
N TYR A 57 -11.49 -8.40 7.82
CA TYR A 57 -10.04 -8.40 7.80
C TYR A 57 -9.56 -8.87 6.42
N LEU A 58 -8.42 -8.34 5.98
CA LEU A 58 -7.76 -8.80 4.76
C LEU A 58 -6.49 -9.52 5.16
N ASN A 59 -6.50 -10.85 5.11
CA ASN A 59 -5.28 -11.65 5.23
C ASN A 59 -4.61 -11.81 3.85
N ARG A 60 -3.44 -12.43 3.85
CA ARG A 60 -2.74 -12.83 2.63
C ARG A 60 -2.42 -14.31 2.65
N GLU A 61 -2.83 -14.99 1.59
CA GLU A 61 -2.60 -16.41 1.37
C GLU A 61 -1.97 -16.63 0.00
N PHE A 62 -1.11 -17.63 -0.10
CA PHE A 62 -0.48 -17.98 -1.36
C PHE A 62 -1.50 -18.69 -2.26
N ASP A 63 -1.73 -18.15 -3.46
CA ASP A 63 -2.74 -18.64 -4.42
C ASP A 63 -2.15 -19.46 -5.57
N GLU A 64 -1.01 -20.11 -5.34
CA GLU A 64 -0.17 -20.80 -6.33
C GLU A 64 0.69 -19.89 -7.22
N TRP A 65 0.44 -18.57 -7.22
CA TRP A 65 1.21 -17.59 -8.01
C TRP A 65 1.86 -16.53 -7.13
N PHE A 66 1.11 -15.94 -6.22
CA PHE A 66 1.59 -14.93 -5.28
C PHE A 66 0.71 -14.89 -4.02
N GLU A 67 1.03 -14.01 -3.08
CA GLU A 67 0.23 -13.83 -1.88
C GLU A 67 -0.93 -12.86 -2.14
N ALA A 68 -2.06 -13.43 -2.50
CA ALA A 68 -3.31 -12.73 -2.80
C ALA A 68 -4.03 -12.29 -1.52
N LEU A 69 -4.94 -11.32 -1.67
CA LEU A 69 -5.81 -10.91 -0.57
C LEU A 69 -6.86 -11.99 -0.29
N ALA A 70 -6.94 -12.43 0.96
CA ALA A 70 -7.93 -13.38 1.47
C ALA A 70 -8.84 -12.66 2.48
N PRO A 71 -10.06 -12.25 2.09
CA PRO A 71 -10.99 -11.57 2.99
C PRO A 71 -11.59 -12.52 4.03
N GLU A 72 -11.56 -12.11 5.29
CA GLU A 72 -12.14 -12.85 6.42
C GLU A 72 -13.16 -11.99 7.16
N LYS A 73 -14.26 -12.59 7.62
CA LYS A 73 -15.25 -11.88 8.43
C LYS A 73 -14.67 -11.52 9.79
N ARG A 74 -14.94 -10.29 10.23
CA ARG A 74 -14.67 -9.83 11.58
C ARG A 74 -15.76 -10.38 12.51
N LEU A 75 -15.42 -11.40 13.31
CA LEU A 75 -16.31 -11.98 14.34
C LEU A 75 -16.64 -10.95 15.44
#